data_AF-A0A932XK30-F1
#
_entry.id   AF-A0A932XK30-F1
#
_cell.length_a   1.000
_cell.length_b   1.000
_cell.length_c   1.000
_cell.angle_alpha   90.00
_cell.angle_beta   90.00
_cell.angle_gamma   90.00
#
_symmetry.space_group_name_H-M   'P 1'
#
loop_
_entity.id
_entity.type
_entity.pdbx_description
1 polymer ?
#
loop_
_entity_poly.entity_id
_entity_poly.type
_entity_poly.pdbx_seq_one_letter_code
_entity_poly.pdbx_strand_id
1 'polypeptide(L)'
;MKAPGELEKVRVIEGVALKVDLDPYLSLKALANYSGLSVRKLRDALTDPFRPLPHYRVGGKLLVKRSEFDTWMRCFRQTGRPDVDRVVEEVVRELTAKQ
;
A
#
# COMPACT_ATOMS: atom_id res chain seq x y z
N MET A 1 45.03 11.44 42.15
CA MET A 1 44.01 12.46 42.50
C MET A 1 43.37 12.95 41.21
N LYS A 2 42.12 12.58 40.92
CA LYS A 2 41.35 13.04 39.76
C LYS A 2 40.53 14.25 40.21
N ALA A 3 40.60 15.37 39.50
CA ALA A 3 39.92 16.61 39.89
C ALA A 3 38.39 16.41 39.93
N PRO A 4 37.68 16.94 40.95
CA PRO A 4 36.23 16.88 41.02
C PRO A 4 35.63 17.95 40.10
N GLY A 5 34.84 17.54 39.11
CA GLY A 5 34.02 18.50 38.36
C GLY A 5 33.96 18.35 36.85
N GLU A 6 34.34 17.21 36.27
CA GLU A 6 33.98 16.96 34.87
C GLU A 6 32.52 16.55 34.79
N LEU A 7 31.65 17.56 34.80
CA LEU A 7 30.21 17.43 34.64
C LEU A 7 29.92 16.87 33.25
N GLU A 8 29.66 15.57 33.20
CA GLU A 8 29.23 14.89 31.98
C GLU A 8 27.90 15.53 31.53
N LYS A 9 27.91 16.24 30.39
CA LYS A 9 26.72 16.88 29.83
C LYS A 9 25.70 15.82 29.43
N VAL A 10 24.76 15.54 30.32
CA VAL A 10 23.60 14.69 30.02
C VAL A 10 22.61 15.50 29.20
N ARG A 11 22.30 15.04 27.97
CA ARG A 11 21.23 15.64 27.17
C ARG A 11 19.89 15.29 27.80
N VAL A 12 19.15 16.33 28.19
CA VAL A 12 17.73 16.22 28.53
C VAL A 12 16.92 16.34 27.24
N ILE A 13 16.07 15.36 26.97
CA ILE A 13 15.16 15.36 25.82
C ILE A 13 13.76 15.69 26.36
N GLU A 14 13.15 16.75 25.86
CA GLU A 14 11.85 17.26 26.32
C GLU A 14 10.67 16.34 25.96
N GLY A 15 10.83 15.50 24.93
CA GLY A 15 9.85 14.48 24.59
C GLY A 15 10.29 13.62 23.40
N VAL A 16 9.74 12.41 23.33
CA VAL A 16 9.90 11.48 22.21
C VAL A 16 8.51 11.14 21.68
N ALA A 17 8.26 11.46 20.40
CA ALA A 17 7.04 11.04 19.72
C ALA A 17 7.31 9.75 18.94
N LEU A 18 6.54 8.69 19.26
CA LEU A 18 6.56 7.44 18.52
C LEU A 18 5.37 7.39 17.58
N LYS A 19 5.63 7.30 16.27
CA LYS A 19 4.62 7.00 15.26
C LYS A 19 4.69 5.50 14.94
N VAL A 20 3.62 4.78 15.26
CA VAL A 20 3.47 3.37 14.89
C VAL A 20 2.61 3.31 13.65
N ASP A 21 3.20 2.95 12.52
CA ASP A 21 2.43 2.66 11.31
C ASP A 21 1.77 1.29 11.46
N LEU A 22 0.44 1.28 11.57
CA LEU A 22 -0.35 0.06 11.65
C LEU A 22 -0.29 -0.68 10.31
N ASP A 23 -0.04 -1.98 10.37
CA ASP A 23 -0.07 -2.89 9.23
C ASP A 23 -1.20 -3.92 9.36
N PRO A 24 -2.46 -3.49 9.16
CA PRO A 24 -3.62 -4.32 9.39
C PRO A 24 -3.83 -5.36 8.28
N TYR A 25 -4.55 -6.43 8.64
CA TYR A 25 -5.13 -7.35 7.67
C TYR A 25 -6.48 -6.83 7.17
N LEU A 26 -6.59 -6.66 5.86
CA LEU A 26 -7.74 -6.10 5.18
C LEU A 26 -8.55 -7.20 4.51
N SER A 27 -9.88 -7.18 4.69
CA SER A 27 -10.77 -7.95 3.81
C SER A 27 -10.72 -7.39 2.38
N LEU A 28 -11.15 -8.16 1.38
CA LEU A 28 -11.20 -7.65 -0.01
C LEU A 28 -12.05 -6.37 -0.16
N LYS A 29 -13.12 -6.23 0.64
CA LYS A 29 -13.93 -5.00 0.65
C LYS A 29 -13.16 -3.81 1.24
N ALA A 30 -12.44 -4.02 2.33
CA ALA A 30 -11.60 -2.98 2.94
C ALA A 30 -10.42 -2.61 2.03
N LEU A 31 -9.84 -3.61 1.36
CA LEU A 31 -8.74 -3.41 0.41
C LEU A 31 -9.20 -2.66 -0.84
N ALA A 32 -10.41 -2.92 -1.33
CA ALA A 32 -11.03 -2.16 -2.41
C ALA A 32 -11.16 -0.67 -2.04
N ASN A 33 -11.66 -0.39 -0.83
CA ASN A 33 -11.75 0.99 -0.33
C ASN A 33 -10.37 1.64 -0.16
N TYR A 34 -9.37 0.88 0.31
CA TYR A 34 -8.01 1.36 0.50
C TYR A 34 -7.31 1.71 -0.83
N SER A 35 -7.45 0.85 -1.84
CA SER A 35 -6.69 0.94 -3.10
C SER A 35 -7.43 1.62 -4.26
N GLY A 36 -8.75 1.80 -4.15
CA GLY A 36 -9.62 2.24 -5.24
C GLY A 36 -9.91 1.15 -6.29
N LEU A 37 -9.32 -0.05 -6.17
CA LEU A 37 -9.62 -1.17 -7.06
C LEU A 37 -10.97 -1.81 -6.71
N SER A 38 -11.69 -2.30 -7.73
CA SER A 38 -12.92 -3.04 -7.48
C SER A 38 -12.65 -4.40 -6.82
N VAL A 39 -13.59 -4.89 -6.00
CA VAL A 39 -13.51 -6.23 -5.39
C VAL A 39 -13.37 -7.32 -6.46
N ARG A 40 -14.01 -7.15 -7.62
CA ARG A 40 -13.85 -8.05 -8.77
C ARG A 40 -12.40 -8.09 -9.24
N LYS A 41 -11.79 -6.93 -9.50
CA LYS A 41 -10.38 -6.84 -9.94
C LYS A 41 -9.42 -7.46 -8.93
N LEU A 42 -9.68 -7.26 -7.63
CA LEU A 42 -8.91 -7.90 -6.57
C LEU A 42 -9.07 -9.43 -6.56
N ARG A 43 -10.27 -9.95 -6.85
CA ARG A 43 -10.49 -11.40 -7.00
C ARG A 43 -9.76 -11.96 -8.21
N ASP A 44 -9.78 -11.26 -9.33
CA ASP A 44 -9.04 -11.67 -10.53
C ASP A 44 -7.53 -11.73 -10.23
N ALA A 45 -7.01 -10.74 -9.49
CA ALA A 45 -5.62 -10.69 -9.05
C ALA A 45 -5.22 -11.84 -8.11
N LEU A 46 -6.15 -12.43 -7.34
CA LEU A 46 -5.85 -13.62 -6.52
C LEU A 46 -5.59 -14.87 -7.37
N THR A 47 -6.13 -14.90 -8.59
CA THR A 47 -6.00 -16.02 -9.53
C THR A 47 -5.04 -15.73 -10.68
N ASP A 48 -4.36 -14.57 -10.67
CA ASP A 48 -3.43 -14.19 -11.71
C ASP A 48 -2.23 -15.17 -11.72
N PRO A 49 -1.92 -15.82 -12.86
CA PRO A 49 -0.86 -16.82 -12.94
C PRO A 49 0.56 -16.23 -12.90
N PHE A 50 0.71 -14.93 -13.17
CA PHE A 50 2.02 -14.28 -13.25
C PHE A 50 2.33 -13.47 -12.00
N ARG A 51 1.32 -12.80 -11.43
CA ARG A 51 1.48 -11.86 -10.31
C ARG A 51 0.32 -11.99 -9.32
N PRO A 52 0.15 -13.16 -8.68
CA PRO A 52 -0.96 -13.37 -7.77
C PRO A 52 -0.87 -12.43 -6.56
N LEU A 53 -2.00 -11.90 -6.14
CA LEU A 53 -2.09 -11.07 -4.94
C LEU A 53 -1.85 -11.94 -3.68
N PRO A 54 -0.85 -11.59 -2.82
CA PRO A 54 -0.62 -12.29 -1.56
C PRO A 54 -1.85 -12.20 -0.66
N HIS A 55 -2.28 -13.33 -0.10
CA HIS A 55 -3.46 -13.38 0.75
C HIS A 55 -3.40 -14.53 1.75
N TYR A 56 -4.18 -14.36 2.81
CA TYR A 56 -4.41 -15.31 3.88
C TYR A 56 -5.86 -15.79 3.81
N ARG A 57 -6.06 -17.07 4.11
CA ARG A 57 -7.40 -17.67 4.22
C ARG A 57 -7.60 -18.19 5.64
N VAL A 58 -8.47 -17.53 6.40
CA VAL A 58 -8.78 -17.89 7.80
C VAL A 58 -10.27 -18.17 7.90
N GLY A 59 -10.66 -19.42 8.15
CA GLY A 59 -12.07 -19.81 8.31
C GLY A 59 -12.95 -19.44 7.13
N GLY A 60 -12.42 -19.47 5.90
CA GLY A 60 -13.13 -19.08 4.68
C GLY A 60 -13.07 -17.58 4.35
N LYS A 61 -12.55 -16.73 5.24
CA LYS A 61 -12.35 -15.30 4.98
C LYS A 61 -11.00 -15.07 4.29
N LEU A 62 -11.03 -14.29 3.22
CA LEU A 62 -9.83 -13.80 2.53
C LEU A 62 -9.39 -12.48 3.15
N LEU A 63 -8.13 -12.44 3.56
CA LEU A 63 -7.48 -11.29 4.16
C LEU A 63 -6.17 -11.01 3.42
N VAL A 64 -5.82 -9.74 3.30
CA VAL A 64 -4.56 -9.31 2.69
C VAL A 64 -3.89 -8.35 3.66
N LYS A 65 -2.62 -8.57 3.96
CA LYS A 65 -1.84 -7.65 4.78
C LYS A 65 -1.52 -6.39 3.98
N ARG A 66 -1.74 -5.21 4.56
CA ARG A 66 -1.59 -3.94 3.84
C ARG A 66 -0.18 -3.79 3.23
N SER A 67 0.88 -4.04 3.98
CA SER A 67 2.25 -3.92 3.50
C SER A 67 2.59 -4.87 2.34
N GLU A 68 2.02 -6.08 2.35
CA GLU A 68 2.18 -7.04 1.26
C GLU A 68 1.46 -6.58 0.00
N PHE A 69 0.26 -6.03 0.15
CA PHE A 69 -0.45 -5.40 -0.96
C PHE A 69 0.35 -4.23 -1.55
N ASP A 70 0.86 -3.34 -0.71
CA ASP A 70 1.65 -2.18 -1.16
C ASP A 70 2.94 -2.63 -1.87
N THR A 71 3.52 -3.75 -1.43
CA THR A 71 4.68 -4.37 -2.09
C THR A 71 4.30 -4.98 -3.44
N TRP A 72 3.18 -5.70 -3.51
CA TRP A 72 2.63 -6.27 -4.75
C TRP A 72 2.28 -5.16 -5.77
N MET A 73 1.75 -4.01 -5.32
CA MET A 73 1.47 -2.85 -6.18
C MET A 73 2.73 -2.34 -6.91
N ARG A 74 3.92 -2.54 -6.35
CA ARG A 74 5.18 -2.14 -7.00
C ARG A 74 5.41 -2.89 -8.31
N CYS A 75 4.86 -4.09 -8.49
CA CYS A 75 4.92 -4.81 -9.75
C CYS A 75 4.21 -4.07 -10.90
N PHE A 76 3.21 -3.25 -10.59
CA PHE A 76 2.44 -2.48 -11.56
C PHE A 76 2.96 -1.06 -11.75
N ARG A 77 4.03 -0.68 -11.01
CA ARG A 77 4.64 0.64 -11.13
C ARG A 77 5.22 0.80 -12.54
N GLN A 78 4.66 1.74 -13.29
CA GLN A 78 5.23 2.18 -14.56
C GLN A 78 6.15 3.37 -14.30
N THR A 79 7.38 3.31 -14.82
CA THR A 79 8.35 4.41 -14.74
C THR A 79 8.61 4.94 -16.15
N GLY A 80 8.18 6.17 -16.43
CA GLY A 80 8.25 6.80 -17.76
C GLY A 80 7.23 7.94 -17.91
N ARG A 81 7.14 8.56 -19.09
CA ARG A 81 6.01 9.45 -19.40
C ARG A 81 4.74 8.58 -19.44
N PRO A 82 3.69 8.91 -18.67
CA PRO A 82 2.39 8.29 -18.90
C PRO A 82 2.05 8.53 -20.37
N ASP A 83 1.62 7.48 -21.06
CA ASP A 83 1.13 7.59 -22.43
C ASP A 83 -0.20 8.35 -22.36
N VAL A 84 -0.10 9.68 -22.36
CA VAL A 84 -1.23 10.60 -22.21
C VAL A 84 -2.22 10.37 -23.35
N ASP A 85 -1.72 10.05 -24.55
CA ASP A 85 -2.56 9.77 -25.71
C ASP A 85 -3.42 8.53 -25.46
N ARG A 86 -2.85 7.47 -24.88
CA ARG A 86 -3.63 6.28 -24.48
C ARG A 86 -4.64 6.57 -23.38
N VAL A 87 -4.32 7.43 -22.41
CA VAL A 87 -5.26 7.84 -21.35
C VAL A 87 -6.41 8.66 -21.93
N VAL A 88 -6.12 9.58 -22.85
CA VAL A 88 -7.13 10.37 -23.56
C VAL A 88 -8.03 9.45 -24.38
N GLU A 89 -7.47 8.47 -25.09
CA GLU A 89 -8.22 7.53 -25.91
C GLU A 89 -9.13 6.61 -25.07
N GLU A 90 -8.68 6.18 -23.89
CA GLU A 90 -9.48 5.40 -22.93
C GLU A 90 -10.67 6.22 -22.38
N VAL A 91 -10.44 7.49 -22.01
CA VAL A 91 -11.49 8.39 -21.52
C VAL A 91 -12.50 8.74 -22.62
N VAL A 92 -12.04 9.03 -23.84
CA VAL A 92 -12.92 9.32 -24.98
C VAL A 92 -13.79 8.11 -25.32
N ARG A 93 -13.24 6.88 -25.25
CA ARG A 93 -14.02 5.64 -25.42
C ARG A 93 -15.07 5.43 -24.33
N GLU A 94 -14.74 5.67 -23.06
CA GLU A 94 -15.73 5.54 -21.98
C GLU A 94 -16.89 6.55 -22.10
N LEU A 95 -16.61 7.76 -22.58
CA LEU A 95 -17.63 8.81 -22.77
C LEU A 95 -18.52 8.56 -23.99
N THR A 96 -17.96 8.02 -25.07
CA THR A 96 -18.71 7.70 -26.29
C THR A 96 -19.48 6.39 -26.20
N ALA A 97 -19.05 5.43 -25.37
CA ALA A 97 -19.80 4.19 -25.12
C ALA A 97 -21.00 4.34 -24.16
N LYS A 98 -21.16 5.51 -23.54
CA LYS A 98 -22.28 5.84 -22.64
C LYS A 98 -23.34 6.76 -23.26
N GLN A 99 -23.19 7.11 -24.54
CA GLN A 99 -24.22 7.77 -25.37
C GLN A 99 -24.91 6.74 -26.26
#